data_AF-A0A183LTZ3-F1
#
_entry.id   AF-A0A183LTZ3-F1
#
_cell.length_a   1.000
_cell.length_b   1.000
_cell.length_c   1.000
_cell.angle_alpha   90.00
_cell.angle_beta   90.00
_cell.angle_gamma   90.00
#
_symmetry.space_group_name_H-M   'P 1'
#
loop_
_entity.id
_entity.type
_entity.pdbx_description
1 polymer ?
#
loop_
_entity_poly.entity_id
_entity_poly.type
_entity_poly.pdbx_seq_one_letter_code
_entity_poly.pdbx_strand_id
1 'polypeptide(L)'
;MPFWLDNVESWFCYAEADFHEHGVNNTRAQFLAVVKALPREFNRYVTPSMFTSDVSKPYEMLKRSILKRGDLTDRQRLDQLLNNIDLQHGSAADMLQRMREVIGLRTFDEGLFKQLFLSKLLQQVQAVLVSFQNNALDELAASADRISEIMKSSNEVFSVKEKPRNTQNDITELCHTLTRFLNFRNDPPEILTQYSD
;
A
#
# COMPACT_ATOMS: atom_id res chain seq x y z
N MET A 1 4.96 15.18 -32.86
CA MET A 1 4.93 15.68 -31.48
C MET A 1 6.12 15.13 -30.71
N PRO A 2 6.84 15.94 -29.92
CA PRO A 2 7.90 15.44 -29.04
C PRO A 2 7.32 14.52 -27.96
N PHE A 3 8.05 13.48 -27.59
CA PHE A 3 7.65 12.54 -26.54
C PHE A 3 8.00 13.07 -25.14
N TRP A 4 7.08 12.95 -24.18
CA TRP A 4 7.28 13.40 -22.80
C TRP A 4 7.64 12.23 -21.89
N LEU A 5 8.93 12.11 -21.55
CA LEU A 5 9.45 11.04 -20.66
C LEU A 5 9.02 11.23 -19.19
N ASP A 6 8.77 12.46 -18.81
CA ASP A 6 8.34 12.90 -17.49
C ASP A 6 6.87 12.59 -17.23
N ASN A 7 6.02 12.62 -18.26
CA ASN A 7 4.59 12.32 -18.16
C ASN A 7 4.05 11.65 -19.43
N VAL A 8 4.36 10.35 -19.55
CA VAL A 8 4.00 9.52 -20.71
C VAL A 8 2.48 9.37 -20.85
N GLU A 9 1.74 9.32 -19.74
CA GLU A 9 0.28 9.22 -19.75
C GLU A 9 -0.36 10.46 -20.38
N SER A 10 0.02 11.65 -19.93
CA SER A 10 -0.50 12.91 -20.49
C SER A 10 -0.09 13.08 -21.96
N TRP A 11 1.09 12.58 -22.35
CA TRP A 11 1.49 12.56 -23.75
C TRP A 11 0.55 11.71 -24.62
N PHE A 12 0.13 10.53 -24.14
CA PHE A 12 -0.85 9.71 -24.86
C PHE A 12 -2.21 10.41 -24.95
N CYS A 13 -2.68 11.05 -23.89
CA CYS A 13 -3.93 11.83 -23.93
C CYS A 13 -3.86 12.95 -24.97
N TYR A 14 -2.74 13.67 -25.03
CA TYR A 14 -2.54 14.74 -26.01
C TYR A 14 -2.45 14.20 -27.44
N ALA A 15 -1.74 13.10 -27.66
CA ALA A 15 -1.67 12.44 -28.97
C ALA A 15 -3.05 11.95 -29.44
N GLU A 16 -3.87 11.42 -28.54
CA GLU A 16 -5.24 10.97 -28.85
C GLU A 16 -6.17 12.13 -29.20
N ALA A 17 -6.05 13.25 -28.49
CA ALA A 17 -6.78 14.47 -28.82
C ALA A 17 -6.38 15.00 -30.22
N ASP A 18 -5.07 15.01 -30.53
CA ASP A 18 -4.55 15.42 -31.84
C ASP A 18 -5.03 14.49 -32.97
N PHE A 19 -5.03 13.17 -32.75
CA PHE A 19 -5.59 12.22 -33.69
C PHE A 19 -7.07 12.47 -33.95
N HIS A 20 -7.84 12.74 -32.90
CA HIS A 20 -9.26 13.04 -33.02
C HIS A 20 -9.50 14.35 -33.80
N GLU A 21 -8.74 15.41 -33.49
CA GLU A 21 -8.84 16.71 -34.18
C GLU A 21 -8.53 16.59 -35.68
N HIS A 22 -7.56 15.76 -36.05
CA HIS A 22 -7.15 15.55 -37.45
C HIS A 22 -7.88 14.38 -38.14
N GLY A 23 -8.88 13.76 -37.51
CA GLY A 23 -9.67 12.67 -38.10
C GLY A 23 -8.90 11.35 -38.31
N VAL A 24 -7.81 11.14 -37.56
CA VAL A 24 -6.99 9.93 -37.62
C VAL A 24 -7.67 8.80 -36.82
N ASN A 25 -8.65 8.16 -37.45
CA ASN A 25 -9.45 7.09 -36.83
C ASN A 25 -8.86 5.69 -37.06
N ASN A 26 -7.87 5.59 -37.95
CA ASN A 26 -7.24 4.33 -38.29
C ASN A 26 -6.20 3.95 -37.23
N THR A 27 -6.47 2.90 -36.46
CA THR A 27 -5.57 2.35 -35.42
C THR A 27 -4.15 2.08 -35.95
N ARG A 28 -4.01 1.71 -37.22
CA ARG A 28 -2.71 1.51 -37.88
C ARG A 28 -1.94 2.81 -38.04
N ALA A 29 -2.64 3.88 -38.45
CA ALA A 29 -2.04 5.20 -38.61
C ALA A 29 -1.62 5.78 -37.25
N GLN A 30 -2.47 5.65 -36.23
CA GLN A 30 -2.16 6.03 -34.85
C GLN A 30 -0.92 5.28 -34.32
N PHE A 31 -0.87 3.95 -34.51
CA PHE A 31 0.29 3.15 -34.13
C PHE A 31 1.57 3.64 -34.80
N LEU A 32 1.57 3.85 -36.12
CA LEU A 32 2.74 4.33 -36.85
C LEU A 32 3.16 5.74 -36.42
N ALA A 33 2.21 6.61 -36.11
CA ALA A 33 2.49 7.96 -35.60
C ALA A 33 3.19 7.91 -34.24
N VAL A 34 2.70 7.07 -33.32
CA VAL A 34 3.34 6.84 -32.02
C VAL A 34 4.74 6.25 -32.19
N VAL A 35 4.90 5.19 -33.00
CA VAL A 35 6.21 4.55 -33.23
C VAL A 35 7.24 5.56 -33.77
N LYS A 36 6.83 6.48 -34.64
CA LYS A 36 7.71 7.55 -35.15
C LYS A 36 8.09 8.58 -34.09
N ALA A 37 7.21 8.84 -33.13
CA ALA A 37 7.45 9.79 -32.05
C ALA A 37 8.25 9.18 -30.89
N LEU A 38 8.31 7.85 -30.78
CA LEU A 38 8.96 7.17 -29.66
C LEU A 38 10.48 7.30 -29.68
N PRO A 39 11.11 7.61 -28.52
CA PRO A 39 12.55 7.53 -28.37
C PRO A 39 13.07 6.08 -28.51
N ARG A 40 14.32 5.93 -28.97
CA ARG A 40 14.94 4.61 -29.24
C ARG A 40 14.86 3.63 -28.06
N GLU A 41 14.90 4.13 -26.82
CA GLU A 41 14.82 3.31 -25.61
C GLU A 41 13.50 2.53 -25.46
N PHE A 42 12.43 2.95 -26.15
CA PHE A 42 11.12 2.30 -26.19
C PHE A 42 10.94 1.31 -27.36
N ASN A 43 11.92 1.19 -28.27
CA ASN A 43 11.82 0.27 -29.41
C ASN A 43 11.60 -1.18 -29.00
N ARG A 44 12.08 -1.58 -27.82
CA ARG A 44 11.87 -2.92 -27.25
C ARG A 44 10.40 -3.29 -27.04
N TYR A 45 9.50 -2.30 -26.94
CA TYR A 45 8.06 -2.51 -26.77
C TYR A 45 7.32 -2.65 -28.10
N VAL A 46 7.99 -2.33 -29.21
CA VAL A 46 7.44 -2.47 -30.56
C VAL A 46 7.85 -3.84 -31.09
N THR A 47 6.94 -4.81 -30.99
CA THR A 47 7.21 -6.17 -31.48
C THR A 47 6.96 -6.27 -32.98
N PRO A 48 7.70 -7.13 -33.73
CA PRO A 48 7.45 -7.36 -35.14
C PRO A 48 6.00 -7.77 -35.45
N SER A 49 5.35 -8.50 -34.54
CA SER A 49 3.93 -8.87 -34.64
C SER A 49 2.98 -7.68 -34.62
N MET A 50 3.33 -6.53 -34.07
CA MET A 50 2.48 -5.33 -34.17
C MET A 50 2.44 -4.76 -35.59
N PHE A 51 3.37 -5.16 -36.46
CA PHE A 51 3.40 -4.75 -37.86
C PHE A 51 2.57 -5.64 -38.79
N THR A 52 2.08 -6.78 -38.32
CA THR A 52 1.28 -7.70 -39.15
C THR A 52 -0.21 -7.29 -39.15
N SER A 53 -0.93 -7.65 -40.22
CA SER A 53 -2.33 -7.21 -40.46
C SER A 53 -3.38 -7.96 -39.63
N ASP A 54 -2.97 -9.01 -38.92
CA ASP A 54 -3.77 -9.84 -38.02
C ASP A 54 -3.99 -9.21 -36.64
N VAL A 55 -3.17 -8.23 -36.25
CA VAL A 55 -3.35 -7.52 -34.97
C VAL A 55 -4.43 -6.45 -35.11
N SER A 56 -5.57 -6.69 -34.47
CA SER A 56 -6.73 -5.78 -34.50
C SER A 56 -6.47 -4.41 -33.86
N LYS A 57 -5.65 -4.34 -32.79
CA LYS A 57 -5.42 -3.11 -32.01
C LYS A 57 -3.95 -2.87 -31.65
N PRO A 58 -3.07 -2.61 -32.64
CA PRO A 58 -1.63 -2.47 -32.41
C PRO A 58 -1.29 -1.24 -31.56
N TYR A 59 -2.03 -0.14 -31.73
CA TYR A 59 -1.90 1.07 -30.91
C TYR A 59 -2.14 0.79 -29.42
N GLU A 60 -3.29 0.20 -29.08
CA GLU A 60 -3.65 -0.13 -27.69
C GLU A 60 -2.64 -1.08 -27.03
N MET A 61 -2.14 -2.05 -27.79
CA MET A 61 -1.14 -2.98 -27.30
C MET A 61 0.19 -2.27 -26.98
N LEU A 62 0.62 -1.35 -27.85
CA LEU A 62 1.83 -0.55 -27.63
C LEU A 62 1.67 0.42 -26.46
N LYS A 63 0.55 1.17 -26.40
CA LYS A 63 0.22 2.08 -25.30
C LYS A 63 0.27 1.36 -23.96
N ARG A 64 -0.39 0.20 -23.84
CA ARG A 64 -0.39 -0.62 -22.62
C ARG A 64 1.03 -1.06 -22.21
N SER A 65 1.84 -1.53 -23.16
CA SER A 65 3.21 -1.98 -22.89
C SER A 65 4.10 -0.84 -22.39
N ILE A 66 3.95 0.36 -22.95
CA ILE A 66 4.73 1.54 -22.57
C ILE A 66 4.32 2.05 -21.19
N LEU A 67 3.01 2.18 -20.94
CA LEU A 67 2.49 2.64 -19.64
C LEU A 67 2.89 1.68 -18.52
N LYS A 68 2.77 0.36 -18.74
CA LYS A 68 3.19 -0.66 -17.76
C LYS A 68 4.68 -0.56 -17.38
N ARG A 69 5.55 -0.13 -18.29
CA ARG A 69 6.97 0.11 -17.97
C ARG A 69 7.14 1.33 -17.07
N GLY A 70 6.35 2.39 -17.29
CA GLY A 70 6.30 3.56 -16.41
C GLY A 70 6.09 3.10 -14.96
N ASP A 71 5.03 2.33 -14.72
CA ASP A 71 4.70 1.78 -13.40
C ASP A 71 5.84 0.97 -12.78
N LEU A 72 6.48 0.09 -13.56
CA LEU A 72 7.59 -0.74 -13.07
C LEU A 72 8.83 0.09 -12.73
N THR A 73 9.18 1.06 -13.57
CA THR A 73 10.34 1.94 -13.34
C THR A 73 10.11 2.82 -12.13
N ASP A 74 8.89 3.32 -11.99
CA ASP A 74 8.51 4.21 -10.91
C ASP A 74 8.39 3.44 -9.58
N ARG A 75 7.88 2.20 -9.60
CA ARG A 75 7.96 1.29 -8.44
C ARG A 75 9.40 1.00 -8.04
N GLN A 76 10.30 0.74 -8.99
CA GLN A 76 11.73 0.52 -8.69
C GLN A 76 12.40 1.75 -8.07
N ARG A 77 12.09 2.95 -8.57
CA ARG A 77 12.58 4.21 -7.99
C ARG A 77 12.03 4.43 -6.59
N LEU A 78 10.75 4.14 -6.37
CA LEU A 78 10.14 4.24 -5.05
C LEU A 78 10.73 3.22 -4.08
N ASP A 79 10.92 1.97 -4.50
CA ASP A 79 11.58 0.94 -3.69
C ASP A 79 13.02 1.35 -3.33
N GLN A 80 13.77 1.92 -4.28
CA GLN A 80 15.11 2.46 -4.02
C GLN A 80 15.09 3.61 -3.02
N LEU A 81 14.19 4.59 -3.19
CA LEU A 81 14.01 5.68 -2.25
C LEU A 81 13.70 5.14 -0.85
N LEU A 82 12.73 4.25 -0.75
CA LEU A 82 12.27 3.67 0.50
C LEU A 82 13.32 2.75 1.16
N ASN A 83 14.28 2.21 0.40
CA ASN A 83 15.43 1.49 0.97
C ASN A 83 16.51 2.46 1.49
N ASN A 84 16.58 3.68 0.94
CA ASN A 84 17.50 4.72 1.37
C ASN A 84 16.94 5.62 2.49
N ILE A 85 15.63 5.59 2.72
CA ILE A 85 15.01 6.30 3.85
C ILE A 85 15.31 5.51 5.12
N ASP A 86 16.20 6.06 5.95
CA ASP A 86 16.47 5.53 7.27
C ASP A 86 15.31 5.89 8.21
N LEU A 87 14.42 4.91 8.42
CA LEU A 87 13.24 5.04 9.28
C LEU A 87 13.58 5.16 10.77
N GLN A 88 14.85 5.01 11.15
CA GLN A 88 15.22 5.06 12.56
C GLN A 88 15.08 6.45 13.18
N HIS A 89 15.02 7.52 12.37
CA HIS A 89 15.03 8.90 12.87
C HIS A 89 13.96 9.85 12.29
N GLY A 90 13.15 9.44 11.31
CA GLY A 90 12.10 10.29 10.70
C GLY A 90 10.67 9.85 11.04
N SER A 91 9.71 10.77 10.98
CA SER A 91 8.27 10.45 11.10
C SER A 91 7.74 9.80 9.81
N ALA A 92 6.64 9.06 9.91
CA ALA A 92 5.91 8.51 8.78
C ALA A 92 5.39 9.62 7.83
N ALA A 93 5.02 10.79 8.35
CA ALA A 93 4.69 11.97 7.55
C ALA A 93 5.89 12.50 6.75
N ASP A 94 7.09 12.53 7.35
CA ASP A 94 8.31 12.93 6.63
C ASP A 94 8.65 11.94 5.51
N MET A 95 8.49 10.63 5.77
CA MET A 95 8.64 9.60 4.74
C MET A 95 7.65 9.83 3.59
N LEU A 96 6.38 10.06 3.91
CA LEU A 96 5.34 10.32 2.92
C LEU A 96 5.68 11.54 2.05
N GLN A 97 6.17 12.61 2.66
CA GLN A 97 6.55 13.83 1.94
C GLN A 97 7.70 13.57 0.96
N ARG A 98 8.74 12.85 1.39
CA ARG A 98 9.86 12.46 0.50
C ARG A 98 9.41 11.53 -0.63
N MET A 99 8.48 10.61 -0.34
CA MET A 99 7.88 9.75 -1.37
C MET A 99 7.13 10.58 -2.43
N ARG A 100 6.38 11.62 -2.02
CA ARG A 100 5.70 12.54 -2.93
C ARG A 100 6.68 13.35 -3.79
N GLU A 101 7.79 13.81 -3.21
CA GLU A 101 8.82 14.56 -3.94
C GLU A 101 9.46 13.75 -5.07
N VAL A 102 9.67 12.44 -4.87
CA VAL A 102 10.25 11.56 -5.90
C VAL A 102 9.26 11.23 -7.00
N ILE A 103 7.98 11.11 -6.68
CA ILE A 103 6.93 10.91 -7.68
C ILE A 103 6.69 12.19 -8.49
N GLY A 104 6.81 13.36 -7.86
CA GLY A 104 6.61 14.65 -8.50
C GLY A 104 5.18 14.84 -9.01
N LEU A 105 5.04 15.46 -10.18
CA LEU A 105 3.75 15.70 -10.88
C LEU A 105 3.16 14.44 -11.55
N ARG A 106 3.77 13.26 -11.39
CA ARG A 106 3.27 12.04 -12.03
C ARG A 106 2.03 11.52 -11.31
N THR A 107 1.03 11.12 -12.09
CA THR A 107 -0.11 10.34 -11.63
C THR A 107 0.40 8.95 -11.23
N PHE A 108 0.39 8.65 -9.93
CA PHE A 108 0.65 7.31 -9.41
C PHE A 108 -0.66 6.63 -9.06
N ASP A 109 -0.72 5.32 -9.22
CA ASP A 109 -1.81 4.54 -8.64
C ASP A 109 -1.78 4.68 -7.11
N GLU A 110 -2.83 5.29 -6.55
CA GLU A 110 -2.94 5.59 -5.13
C GLU A 110 -2.90 4.30 -4.28
N GLY A 111 -3.42 3.19 -4.81
CA GLY A 111 -3.41 1.89 -4.17
C GLY A 111 -2.01 1.32 -4.00
N LEU A 112 -1.21 1.30 -5.08
CA LEU A 112 0.19 0.91 -5.05
C LEU A 112 1.00 1.81 -4.13
N PHE A 113 0.75 3.12 -4.18
CA PHE A 113 1.44 4.10 -3.33
C PHE A 113 1.16 3.86 -1.85
N LYS A 114 -0.11 3.63 -1.48
CA LYS A 114 -0.52 3.24 -0.12
C LYS A 114 0.13 1.92 0.32
N GLN A 115 0.09 0.90 -0.53
CA GLN A 115 0.69 -0.40 -0.22
C GLN A 115 2.19 -0.29 0.04
N LEU A 116 2.91 0.49 -0.77
CA LEU A 116 4.34 0.71 -0.62
C LEU A 116 4.66 1.51 0.66
N PHE A 117 3.90 2.56 0.95
CA PHE A 117 4.02 3.32 2.19
C PHE A 117 3.85 2.43 3.43
N LEU A 118 2.78 1.64 3.48
CA LEU A 118 2.50 0.74 4.61
C LEU A 118 3.61 -0.30 4.76
N SER A 119 4.11 -0.89 3.67
CA SER A 119 5.16 -1.92 3.72
C SER A 119 6.46 -1.51 4.40
N LYS A 120 6.68 -0.19 4.56
CA LYS A 120 7.88 0.38 5.16
C LYS A 120 7.74 0.70 6.64
N LEU A 121 6.52 0.79 7.16
CA LEU A 121 6.33 1.05 8.60
C LEU A 121 6.78 -0.15 9.44
N LEU A 122 6.99 0.02 10.74
CA LEU A 122 7.24 -1.14 11.62
C LEU A 122 6.06 -2.12 11.57
N GLN A 123 6.34 -3.42 11.63
CA GLN A 123 5.34 -4.49 11.51
C GLN A 123 4.14 -4.31 12.47
N GLN A 124 4.39 -3.78 13.67
CA GLN A 124 3.37 -3.51 14.68
C GLN A 124 2.43 -2.36 14.26
N VAL A 125 2.99 -1.32 13.65
CA VAL A 125 2.23 -0.19 13.08
C VAL A 125 1.43 -0.66 11.86
N GLN A 126 2.05 -1.47 10.98
CA GLN A 126 1.38 -2.05 9.82
C GLN A 126 0.15 -2.87 10.22
N ALA A 127 0.28 -3.74 11.23
CA ALA A 127 -0.81 -4.62 11.67
C ALA A 127 -2.07 -3.85 12.09
N VAL A 128 -1.90 -2.65 12.67
CA VAL A 128 -3.01 -1.76 13.02
C VAL A 128 -3.55 -1.05 11.78
N LEU A 129 -2.67 -0.50 10.94
CA LEU A 129 -3.06 0.36 9.82
C LEU A 129 -3.66 -0.37 8.62
N VAL A 130 -3.42 -1.68 8.46
CA VAL A 130 -4.01 -2.49 7.38
C VAL A 130 -5.54 -2.41 7.37
N SER A 131 -6.19 -2.34 8.53
CA SER A 131 -7.65 -2.19 8.63
C SER A 131 -8.16 -0.80 8.23
N PHE A 132 -7.26 0.20 8.11
CA PHE A 132 -7.56 1.59 7.78
C PHE A 132 -7.09 1.98 6.38
N GLN A 133 -6.77 1.00 5.51
CA GLN A 133 -6.25 1.22 4.16
C GLN A 133 -7.15 2.09 3.24
N ASN A 134 -8.44 2.22 3.57
CA ASN A 134 -9.38 3.08 2.83
C ASN A 134 -9.22 4.57 3.15
N ASN A 135 -8.51 4.91 4.22
CA ASN A 135 -8.29 6.29 4.63
C ASN A 135 -7.37 7.04 3.66
N ALA A 136 -7.36 8.37 3.75
CA ALA A 136 -6.40 9.17 3.01
C ALA A 136 -4.98 8.86 3.48
N LEU A 137 -4.01 8.96 2.58
CA LEU A 137 -2.63 8.59 2.90
C LEU A 137 -1.99 9.51 3.95
N ASP A 138 -2.39 10.79 3.99
CA ASP A 138 -1.99 11.72 5.06
C ASP A 138 -2.52 11.29 6.44
N GLU A 139 -3.73 10.74 6.50
CA GLU A 139 -4.33 10.23 7.74
C GLU A 139 -3.62 8.96 8.22
N LEU A 140 -3.23 8.09 7.28
CA LEU A 140 -2.44 6.90 7.58
C LEU A 140 -1.07 7.28 8.15
N ALA A 141 -0.41 8.28 7.57
CA ALA A 141 0.88 8.78 8.08
C ALA A 141 0.76 9.38 9.48
N ALA A 142 -0.23 10.26 9.70
CA ALA A 142 -0.49 10.82 11.02
C ALA A 142 -0.82 9.74 12.06
N SER A 143 -1.53 8.68 11.67
CA SER A 143 -1.85 7.56 12.55
C SER A 143 -0.61 6.71 12.86
N ALA A 144 0.25 6.47 11.88
CA ALA A 144 1.51 5.75 12.05
C ALA A 144 2.44 6.45 13.06
N ASP A 145 2.49 7.79 13.01
CA ASP A 145 3.28 8.60 13.93
C ASP A 145 2.77 8.48 15.37
N ARG A 146 1.46 8.63 15.57
CA ARG A 146 0.84 8.48 16.90
C ARG A 146 1.07 7.10 17.50
N ILE A 147 0.92 6.03 16.70
CA ILE A 147 1.19 4.66 17.16
C ILE A 147 2.67 4.51 17.56
N SER A 148 3.57 5.08 16.74
CA SER A 148 5.00 5.04 17.00
C SER A 148 5.39 5.81 18.28
N GLU A 149 4.74 6.94 18.57
CA GLU A 149 4.91 7.68 19.83
C GLU A 149 4.40 6.90 21.05
N ILE A 150 3.24 6.24 20.94
CA ILE A 150 2.73 5.35 22.00
C ILE A 150 3.72 4.22 22.30
N MET A 151 4.31 3.64 21.26
CA MET A 151 5.32 2.58 21.41
C MET A 151 6.60 3.09 22.09
N LYS A 152 7.08 4.29 21.73
CA LYS A 152 8.26 4.93 22.35
C LYS A 152 8.02 5.24 23.83
N SER A 153 6.88 5.85 24.16
CA SER A 153 6.52 6.22 25.55
C SER A 153 6.34 5.00 26.45
N SER A 154 5.82 3.87 25.93
CA SER A 154 5.74 2.61 26.68
C SER A 154 7.13 2.10 27.10
N ASN A 155 8.14 2.21 26.23
CA ASN A 155 9.51 1.77 26.54
C ASN A 155 10.21 2.67 27.58
N GLU A 156 9.85 3.95 27.67
CA GLU A 156 10.41 4.87 28.68
C GLU A 156 9.78 4.66 30.07
N VAL A 157 8.51 4.25 30.14
CA VAL A 157 7.79 4.00 31.40
C VAL A 157 8.23 2.70 32.08
N PHE A 158 8.81 1.74 31.35
CA PHE A 158 9.33 0.48 31.93
C PHE A 158 10.74 0.56 32.54
N SER A 159 11.35 1.75 32.62
CA SER A 159 12.62 1.96 33.34
C SER A 159 12.42 2.26 34.83
N VAL A 160 11.45 1.59 35.47
CA VAL A 160 11.49 1.35 36.91
C VAL A 160 11.98 -0.09 37.05
N LYS A 161 13.07 -0.30 37.80
CA LYS A 161 13.55 -1.63 38.20
C LYS A 161 12.45 -2.36 39.00
N GLU A 162 11.44 -2.90 38.34
CA GLU A 162 10.60 -3.92 38.96
C GLU A 162 11.38 -5.24 38.93
N LYS A 163 11.69 -5.71 40.14
CA LYS A 163 12.13 -7.08 40.44
C LYS A 163 11.18 -8.04 39.71
N PRO A 164 11.68 -9.12 39.07
CA PRO A 164 10.83 -10.01 38.28
C PRO A 164 9.77 -10.63 39.18
N ARG A 165 8.54 -10.11 39.13
CA ARG A 165 7.38 -10.76 39.70
C ARG A 165 7.03 -11.91 38.77
N ASN A 166 7.00 -13.10 39.35
CA ASN A 166 6.71 -14.34 38.66
C ASN A 166 5.22 -14.36 38.24
N THR A 167 4.93 -13.77 37.08
CA THR A 167 3.60 -13.68 36.47
C THR A 167 2.94 -15.04 36.23
N GLN A 168 3.70 -16.14 36.26
CA GLN A 168 3.16 -17.49 36.15
C GLN A 168 2.36 -17.91 37.40
N ASN A 169 2.77 -17.43 38.58
CA ASN A 169 2.08 -17.73 39.84
C ASN A 169 0.76 -16.94 39.94
N ASP A 170 0.76 -15.69 39.48
CA ASP A 170 -0.43 -14.84 39.53
C ASP A 170 -1.55 -15.36 38.60
N ILE A 171 -1.17 -15.87 37.41
CA ILE A 171 -2.13 -16.47 36.47
C ILE A 171 -2.70 -17.78 37.02
N THR A 172 -1.88 -18.62 37.64
CA THR A 172 -2.33 -19.89 38.22
C THR A 172 -3.25 -19.67 39.43
N GLU A 173 -2.96 -18.67 40.26
CA GLU A 173 -3.82 -18.28 41.38
C GLU A 173 -5.17 -17.71 40.90
N LEU A 174 -5.16 -16.89 39.83
CA LEU A 174 -6.38 -16.38 39.22
C LEU A 174 -7.25 -17.49 38.62
N CYS A 175 -6.64 -18.43 37.87
CA CYS A 175 -7.34 -19.59 37.31
C CYS A 175 -7.94 -20.48 38.40
N HIS A 176 -7.22 -20.69 39.50
CA HIS A 176 -7.72 -21.49 40.61
C HIS A 176 -8.86 -20.79 41.36
N THR A 177 -8.80 -19.47 41.49
CA THR A 177 -9.87 -18.65 42.10
C THR A 177 -11.14 -18.68 41.26
N LEU A 178 -11.01 -18.50 39.94
CA LEU A 178 -12.17 -18.56 39.02
C LEU A 178 -12.81 -19.96 39.00
N THR A 179 -12.00 -21.01 39.02
CA THR A 179 -12.50 -22.40 39.08
C THR A 179 -13.31 -22.64 40.36
N ARG A 180 -12.85 -22.11 41.51
CA ARG A 180 -13.59 -22.20 42.78
C ARG A 180 -14.92 -21.44 42.73
N PHE A 181 -14.94 -20.25 42.15
CA PHE A 181 -16.16 -19.44 42.01
C PHE A 181 -17.21 -20.07 41.09
N LEU A 182 -16.77 -20.70 39.98
CA LEU A 182 -17.67 -21.36 39.05
C LEU A 182 -18.27 -22.65 39.64
N ASN A 183 -17.49 -23.42 40.40
CA ASN A 183 -17.99 -24.60 41.10
C ASN A 183 -19.03 -24.23 42.17
N PHE A 184 -18.84 -23.10 42.86
CA PHE A 184 -19.80 -22.61 43.87
C PHE A 184 -21.13 -22.12 43.28
N ARG A 185 -21.15 -21.74 41.99
CA ARG A 185 -22.38 -21.31 41.28
C ARG A 185 -23.19 -22.45 40.67
N ASN A 186 -22.63 -23.66 40.60
CA ASN A 186 -23.25 -24.81 39.96
C ASN A 186 -23.96 -25.77 40.93
N ASP A 187 -24.04 -25.44 42.23
CA ASP A 187 -24.93 -26.17 43.14
C ASP A 187 -26.39 -25.75 42.86
N PRO A 188 -27.26 -26.68 42.39
CA PRO A 188 -28.66 -26.38 42.16
C PRO A 188 -29.39 -26.18 43.51
N PRO A 189 -30.38 -25.28 43.59
CA PRO A 189 -31.19 -25.15 44.80
C PRO A 189 -31.99 -26.44 45.03
N GLU A 190 -31.88 -27.03 46.23
CA GLU A 190 -32.74 -28.13 46.69
C GLU A 190 -34.21 -27.69 46.61
N ILE A 191 -34.92 -28.15 45.60
CA ILE A 191 -36.38 -28.03 45.52
C ILE A 191 -36.95 -29.10 46.45
N LEU A 192 -37.45 -28.67 47.61
CA LEU A 192 -38.30 -29.49 48.48
C LEU A 192 -39.63 -29.78 47.77
N THR A 193 -39.71 -30.91 47.06
CA THR A 193 -40.99 -31.51 46.68
C THR A 193 -41.62 -32.14 47.92
N GLN A 194 -42.49 -31.40 48.62
CA GLN A 194 -43.50 -31.98 49.50
C GLN A 194 -44.71 -32.38 48.66
N TYR A 195 -45.03 -33.67 48.59
CA TYR A 195 -46.39 -34.18 48.45
C TYR A 195 -46.49 -35.56 49.10
N SER A 196 -47.35 -35.66 50.12
CA SER A 196 -48.39 -36.68 50.34
C SER A 196 -48.60 -36.91 51.84
N ASP A 197 -49.73 -36.44 52.35
CA ASP A 197 -50.90 -37.29 52.58
C ASP A 197 -52.18 -36.51 52.25
#